data_AF-A0AA45WML7-F1
#
_entry.id   AF-A0AA45WML7-F1
#
_cell.length_a   1.000
_cell.length_b   1.000
_cell.length_c   1.000
_cell.angle_alpha   90.00
_cell.angle_beta   90.00
_cell.angle_gamma   90.00
#
_symmetry.space_group_name_H-M   'P 1'
#
loop_
_entity.id
_entity.type
_entity.pdbx_description
1 polymer ?
#
loop_
_entity_poly.entity_id
_entity_poly.type
_entity_poly.pdbx_seq_one_letter_code
_entity_poly.pdbx_strand_id
1 'polypeptide(L)'
;MLTRIVHRIINSVADAVMNRMMQDPYTENLFSYVTITQKLTLRAIVEAAMRAESGKPIPRPLGSPIVLSRWEQLMFNPVHLYRMPTQDGVRVQTGVTIGPKAKKPLMLEIPILISGMSYGGALGLKAKQALARGASMAGTATNSGEAPLVPEERREARYFIGQYNRGGWMNDHESLSQLDAIEIQLGQGAQASAPMGTSSWQMDDEFRRRFNIPEGEDAPIHSRLKGVNRPEEFPPLVRKLRQTYGVPVGLKTCATHYLEDEIDCALEGGIDYIVVDGAEAGTHGGPTTLQDDVGLPTLYALARTVRHLEKRGVKHEVSVIAAGGLTTPGHFLKAMALGADAVYIGSIALVAMLQTQFNLASPFEPPVQSVLYHGKFKEDLNIEQGAEHLAKFLKSCVEEMKLTAISLGKTDLQQIGRDDLVCMDRELATVLGVDYAGWSRAEQRAAKKEEMALKPNKADSLWKWDDFMSYTSGDEAGDTTKPLH
;
A
#
# COMPACT_ATOMS: atom_id res chain seq x y z
N MET A 1 -28.89 -26.27 -38.15
CA MET A 1 -28.76 -25.28 -39.26
C MET A 1 -27.82 -24.14 -38.86
N LEU A 2 -28.05 -23.49 -37.70
CA LEU A 2 -27.20 -22.44 -37.14
C LEU A 2 -25.71 -22.84 -37.03
N THR A 3 -25.43 -24.04 -36.53
CA THR A 3 -24.07 -24.58 -36.38
C THR A 3 -23.31 -24.73 -37.71
N ARG A 4 -24.00 -25.06 -38.81
CA ARG A 4 -23.36 -25.18 -40.15
C ARG A 4 -23.06 -23.82 -40.76
N ILE A 5 -23.87 -22.81 -40.46
CA ILE A 5 -23.66 -21.43 -40.89
C ILE A 5 -22.47 -20.84 -40.13
N VAL A 6 -22.44 -21.01 -38.80
CA VAL A 6 -21.31 -20.59 -37.94
C VAL A 6 -20.00 -21.24 -38.39
N HIS A 7 -19.98 -22.56 -38.65
CA HIS A 7 -18.78 -23.23 -39.16
C HIS A 7 -18.33 -22.73 -40.53
N ARG A 8 -19.25 -22.44 -41.47
CA ARG A 8 -18.85 -21.86 -42.77
C ARG A 8 -18.24 -20.49 -42.62
N ILE A 9 -18.82 -19.65 -41.76
CA ILE A 9 -18.30 -18.31 -41.49
C ILE A 9 -16.90 -18.42 -40.87
N ILE A 10 -16.75 -19.23 -39.81
CA ILE A 10 -15.45 -19.46 -39.16
C ILE A 10 -14.42 -20.00 -40.15
N ASN A 11 -14.77 -21.00 -40.96
CA ASN A 11 -13.83 -21.57 -41.94
C ASN A 11 -13.43 -20.54 -42.99
N SER A 12 -14.39 -19.77 -43.53
CA SER A 12 -14.09 -18.73 -44.50
C SER A 12 -13.16 -17.63 -43.95
N VAL A 13 -13.35 -17.24 -42.69
CA VAL A 13 -12.49 -16.27 -42.00
C VAL A 13 -11.11 -16.88 -41.73
N ALA A 14 -11.06 -18.12 -41.24
CA ALA A 14 -9.82 -18.83 -40.97
C ALA A 14 -8.99 -19.04 -42.24
N ASP A 15 -9.62 -19.45 -43.34
CA ASP A 15 -8.97 -19.63 -44.64
C ASP A 15 -8.45 -18.29 -45.19
N ALA A 16 -9.22 -17.21 -45.04
CA ALA A 16 -8.79 -15.87 -45.45
C ALA A 16 -7.59 -15.36 -44.64
N VAL A 17 -7.60 -15.57 -43.32
CA VAL A 17 -6.46 -15.23 -42.43
C VAL A 17 -5.24 -16.08 -42.76
N MET A 18 -5.42 -17.40 -42.92
CA MET A 18 -4.31 -18.31 -43.20
C MET A 18 -3.68 -18.05 -44.57
N ASN A 19 -4.48 -17.77 -45.60
CA ASN A 19 -3.97 -17.41 -46.92
C ASN A 19 -3.14 -16.12 -46.86
N ARG A 20 -3.62 -15.08 -46.18
CA ARG A 20 -2.83 -13.85 -45.94
C ARG A 20 -1.53 -14.13 -45.20
N MET A 21 -1.58 -14.95 -44.13
CA MET A 21 -0.39 -15.33 -43.37
C MET A 21 0.66 -16.10 -44.19
N MET A 22 0.25 -16.89 -45.17
CA MET A 22 1.16 -17.73 -45.95
C MET A 22 1.65 -17.07 -47.25
N GLN A 23 0.91 -16.14 -47.81
CA GLN A 23 1.15 -15.62 -49.16
C GLN A 23 1.54 -14.13 -49.21
N ASP A 24 1.13 -13.32 -48.22
CA ASP A 24 1.41 -11.89 -48.25
C ASP A 24 2.91 -11.62 -47.97
N PRO A 25 3.51 -10.59 -48.60
CA PRO A 25 4.86 -10.14 -48.27
C PRO A 25 4.99 -9.83 -46.77
N TYR A 26 6.12 -10.19 -46.16
CA TYR A 26 6.29 -10.16 -44.69
C TYR A 26 5.92 -8.81 -44.04
N THR A 27 6.14 -7.68 -44.73
CA THR A 27 5.82 -6.32 -44.27
C THR A 27 4.33 -6.04 -44.16
N GLU A 28 3.50 -6.75 -44.92
CA GLU A 28 2.02 -6.63 -44.93
C GLU A 28 1.34 -7.86 -44.33
N ASN A 29 2.13 -8.91 -44.07
CA ASN A 29 1.68 -10.20 -43.59
C ASN A 29 1.21 -10.13 -42.14
N LEU A 30 0.09 -10.79 -41.84
CA LEU A 30 -0.46 -10.88 -40.48
C LEU A 30 0.50 -11.54 -39.47
N PHE A 31 1.43 -12.37 -39.93
CA PHE A 31 2.49 -12.94 -39.08
C PHE A 31 3.43 -11.88 -38.50
N SER A 32 3.53 -10.69 -39.09
CA SER A 32 4.29 -9.57 -38.52
C SER A 32 3.80 -9.16 -37.12
N TYR A 33 2.54 -9.44 -36.77
CA TYR A 33 2.02 -9.28 -35.41
C TYR A 33 2.78 -10.13 -34.38
N VAL A 34 3.32 -11.29 -34.77
CA VAL A 34 4.18 -12.09 -33.89
C VAL A 34 5.46 -11.33 -33.57
N THR A 35 6.11 -10.74 -34.57
CA THR A 35 7.32 -9.92 -34.36
C THR A 35 7.01 -8.67 -33.52
N ILE A 36 5.87 -8.02 -33.77
CA ILE A 36 5.42 -6.86 -32.98
C ILE A 36 5.21 -7.27 -31.52
N THR A 37 4.53 -8.39 -31.27
CA THR A 37 4.25 -8.87 -29.90
C THR A 37 5.48 -9.46 -29.18
N GLN A 38 6.50 -9.89 -29.93
CA GLN A 38 7.81 -10.25 -29.37
C GLN A 38 8.61 -9.02 -28.95
N LYS A 39 8.46 -7.89 -29.65
CA LYS A 39 9.14 -6.63 -29.33
C LYS A 39 8.39 -5.80 -28.28
N LEU A 40 7.06 -5.80 -28.32
CA LEU A 40 6.18 -5.02 -27.46
C LEU A 40 5.24 -5.96 -26.70
N THR A 41 5.14 -5.79 -25.39
CA THR A 41 4.16 -6.56 -24.61
C THR A 41 2.73 -6.23 -25.08
N LEU A 42 1.81 -7.19 -25.00
CA LEU A 42 0.39 -6.95 -25.33
C LEU A 42 -0.18 -5.78 -24.53
N ARG A 43 0.25 -5.64 -23.26
CA ARG A 43 -0.09 -4.49 -22.42
C ARG A 43 0.38 -3.17 -23.03
N ALA A 44 1.65 -3.08 -23.44
CA ALA A 44 2.18 -1.88 -24.07
C ALA A 44 1.43 -1.50 -25.35
N ILE A 45 1.06 -2.48 -26.18
CA ILE A 45 0.29 -2.25 -27.41
C ILE A 45 -1.10 -1.68 -27.10
N VAL A 46 -1.87 -2.34 -26.21
CA VAL A 46 -3.23 -1.92 -25.87
C VAL A 46 -3.22 -0.56 -25.18
N GLU A 47 -2.32 -0.37 -24.22
CA GLU A 47 -2.21 0.89 -23.53
C GLU A 47 -1.72 2.03 -24.48
N ALA A 48 -0.86 1.76 -25.46
CA ALA A 48 -0.50 2.75 -26.48
C ALA A 48 -1.72 3.18 -27.32
N ALA A 49 -2.55 2.23 -27.73
CA ALA A 49 -3.79 2.53 -28.46
C ALA A 49 -4.77 3.36 -27.61
N MET A 50 -4.95 3.02 -26.33
CA MET A 50 -5.80 3.81 -25.41
C MET A 50 -5.29 5.25 -25.22
N ARG A 51 -3.96 5.43 -25.14
CA ARG A 51 -3.36 6.77 -25.08
C ARG A 51 -3.56 7.54 -26.39
N ALA A 52 -3.41 6.88 -27.54
CA ALA A 52 -3.61 7.51 -28.84
C ALA A 52 -5.05 7.99 -29.05
N GLU A 53 -6.04 7.22 -28.59
CA GLU A 53 -7.46 7.59 -28.69
C GLU A 53 -7.83 8.75 -27.75
N SER A 54 -7.36 8.70 -26.50
CA SER A 54 -7.82 9.63 -25.45
C SER A 54 -6.96 10.89 -25.30
N GLY A 55 -5.67 10.83 -25.66
CA GLY A 55 -4.69 11.87 -25.35
C GLY A 55 -4.42 12.08 -23.85
N LYS A 56 -4.88 11.16 -22.99
CA LYS A 56 -4.86 11.30 -21.52
C LYS A 56 -4.09 10.16 -20.85
N PRO A 57 -3.59 10.35 -19.61
CA PRO A 57 -3.08 9.25 -18.80
C PRO A 57 -4.13 8.15 -18.61
N ILE A 58 -3.71 6.89 -18.67
CA ILE A 58 -4.62 5.75 -18.48
C ILE A 58 -4.89 5.56 -16.98
N PRO A 59 -6.15 5.41 -16.56
CA PRO A 59 -6.50 5.05 -15.19
C PRO A 59 -6.40 3.53 -14.98
N ARG A 60 -5.18 2.98 -14.88
CA ARG A 60 -4.99 1.53 -14.70
C ARG A 60 -5.44 1.08 -13.30
N PRO A 61 -6.32 0.06 -13.17
CA PRO A 61 -6.81 -0.39 -11.88
C PRO A 61 -5.81 -1.31 -11.18
N LEU A 62 -6.00 -1.49 -9.86
CA LEU A 62 -5.29 -2.39 -8.96
C LEU A 62 -3.79 -2.15 -8.75
N GLY A 63 -3.19 -1.13 -9.37
CA GLY A 63 -1.80 -0.76 -9.17
C GLY A 63 -0.83 -1.46 -10.13
N SER A 64 0.46 -1.47 -9.78
CA SER A 64 1.48 -2.09 -10.62
C SER A 64 1.34 -3.61 -10.67
N PRO A 65 1.39 -4.23 -11.85
CA PRO A 65 1.51 -5.68 -11.99
C PRO A 65 2.97 -6.17 -11.82
N ILE A 66 3.93 -5.26 -11.61
CA ILE A 66 5.35 -5.59 -11.49
C ILE A 66 5.61 -5.98 -10.02
N VAL A 67 6.11 -7.20 -9.81
CA VAL A 67 6.50 -7.67 -8.48
C VAL A 67 7.92 -7.18 -8.17
N LEU A 68 8.03 -6.14 -7.35
CA LEU A 68 9.30 -5.53 -6.98
C LEU A 68 9.84 -6.08 -5.64
N SER A 69 8.94 -6.45 -4.72
CA SER A 69 9.27 -7.08 -3.44
C SER A 69 9.25 -8.60 -3.55
N ARG A 70 10.45 -9.19 -3.54
CA ARG A 70 10.69 -10.63 -3.66
C ARG A 70 10.49 -11.38 -2.35
N TRP A 71 9.26 -11.38 -1.83
CA TRP A 71 8.90 -12.06 -0.57
C TRP A 71 9.20 -13.56 -0.57
N GLU A 72 9.28 -14.19 -1.74
CA GLU A 72 9.63 -15.60 -1.92
C GLU A 72 11.09 -15.91 -1.60
N GLN A 73 11.97 -14.90 -1.55
CA GLN A 73 13.38 -15.08 -1.17
C GLN A 73 13.59 -15.21 0.35
N LEU A 74 12.57 -14.92 1.16
CA LEU A 74 12.61 -15.04 2.61
C LEU A 74 11.95 -16.35 3.04
N MET A 75 12.60 -17.09 3.94
CA MET A 75 12.10 -18.35 4.49
C MET A 75 12.06 -18.27 6.01
N PHE A 76 11.02 -18.84 6.62
CA PHE A 76 10.99 -19.06 8.07
C PHE A 76 11.92 -20.20 8.45
N ASN A 77 12.60 -20.08 9.60
CA ASN A 77 13.55 -21.06 10.10
C ASN A 77 12.91 -21.93 11.21
N PRO A 78 12.32 -23.10 10.88
CA PRO A 78 11.64 -23.94 11.86
C PRO A 78 12.61 -24.48 12.90
N VAL A 79 12.08 -24.81 14.07
CA VAL A 79 12.86 -25.33 15.19
C VAL A 79 12.43 -26.75 15.57
N HIS A 80 13.39 -27.57 15.99
CA HIS A 80 13.16 -28.98 16.33
C HIS A 80 13.83 -29.38 17.65
N LEU A 81 15.15 -29.24 17.75
CA LEU A 81 15.94 -29.71 18.91
C LEU A 81 16.78 -28.59 19.56
N TYR A 82 17.32 -27.66 18.76
CA TYR A 82 18.07 -26.51 19.28
C TYR A 82 17.17 -25.54 20.07
N ARG A 83 15.95 -25.35 19.56
CA ARG A 83 14.80 -24.78 20.25
C ARG A 83 13.65 -25.74 19.99
N MET A 84 12.82 -26.00 20.99
CA MET A 84 11.65 -26.85 20.82
C MET A 84 10.53 -26.06 20.14
N PRO A 85 9.73 -26.68 19.26
CA PRO A 85 8.50 -26.08 18.79
C PRO A 85 7.54 -25.88 19.96
N THR A 86 6.57 -24.98 19.79
CA THR A 86 5.55 -24.73 20.80
C THR A 86 4.70 -26.00 20.98
N GLN A 87 4.44 -26.39 22.23
CA GLN A 87 3.66 -27.59 22.53
C GLN A 87 2.21 -27.47 22.06
N ASP A 88 1.61 -28.60 21.70
CA ASP A 88 0.20 -28.70 21.33
C ASP A 88 -0.70 -28.14 22.43
N GLY A 89 -1.78 -27.46 22.04
CA GLY A 89 -2.75 -26.86 22.97
C GLY A 89 -2.33 -25.53 23.60
N VAL A 90 -1.08 -25.08 23.42
CA VAL A 90 -0.67 -23.72 23.83
C VAL A 90 -1.32 -22.68 22.92
N ARG A 91 -2.03 -21.72 23.52
CA ARG A 91 -2.66 -20.63 22.78
C ARG A 91 -1.60 -19.65 22.27
N VAL A 92 -1.55 -19.45 20.95
CA VAL A 92 -0.76 -18.39 20.32
C VAL A 92 -1.52 -17.06 20.40
N GLN A 93 -0.88 -16.02 20.92
CA GLN A 93 -1.41 -14.65 20.95
C GLN A 93 -1.25 -13.99 19.58
N THR A 94 -2.26 -13.22 19.17
CA THR A 94 -2.34 -12.62 17.83
C THR A 94 -2.62 -11.13 17.84
N GLY A 95 -2.95 -10.56 19.00
CA GLY A 95 -3.35 -9.16 19.11
C GLY A 95 -2.18 -8.21 18.84
N VAL A 96 -2.52 -6.97 18.50
CA VAL A 96 -1.55 -5.88 18.32
C VAL A 96 -2.12 -4.59 18.91
N THR A 97 -1.25 -3.75 19.46
CA THR A 97 -1.59 -2.40 19.89
C THR A 97 -0.92 -1.39 18.96
N ILE A 98 -1.72 -0.58 18.27
CA ILE A 98 -1.25 0.50 17.41
C ILE A 98 -1.24 1.81 18.20
N GLY A 99 -0.10 2.49 18.17
CA GLY A 99 0.11 3.74 18.91
C GLY A 99 0.07 3.56 20.43
N PRO A 100 0.98 2.76 21.02
CA PRO A 100 0.97 2.45 22.46
C PRO A 100 1.16 3.69 23.35
N LYS A 101 1.67 4.80 22.82
CA LYS A 101 1.82 6.09 23.52
C LYS A 101 0.61 7.03 23.39
N ALA A 102 -0.39 6.69 22.59
CA ALA A 102 -1.62 7.47 22.49
C ALA A 102 -2.40 7.40 23.82
N LYS A 103 -3.25 8.40 24.10
CA LYS A 103 -4.11 8.37 25.31
C LYS A 103 -5.12 7.24 25.25
N LYS A 104 -5.55 6.87 24.03
CA LYS A 104 -6.46 5.77 23.73
C LYS A 104 -5.83 4.91 22.63
N PRO A 105 -4.88 4.01 22.94
CA PRO A 105 -4.25 3.15 21.95
C PRO A 105 -5.28 2.26 21.23
N LEU A 106 -5.03 1.97 19.96
CA LEU A 106 -5.92 1.11 19.17
C LEU A 106 -5.52 -0.36 19.37
N MET A 107 -6.35 -1.12 20.08
CA MET A 107 -6.12 -2.53 20.40
C MET A 107 -6.91 -3.45 19.46
N LEU A 108 -6.20 -4.27 18.68
CA LEU A 108 -6.79 -5.17 17.68
C LEU A 108 -6.55 -6.63 18.07
N GLU A 109 -7.46 -7.52 17.66
CA GLU A 109 -7.38 -8.96 17.95
C GLU A 109 -6.44 -9.69 16.96
N ILE A 110 -6.23 -9.12 15.78
CA ILE A 110 -5.36 -9.64 14.73
C ILE A 110 -4.52 -8.51 14.09
N PRO A 111 -3.34 -8.80 13.52
CA PRO A 111 -2.42 -7.78 13.00
C PRO A 111 -2.64 -7.50 11.49
N ILE A 112 -3.83 -7.81 10.96
CA ILE A 112 -4.19 -7.62 9.55
C ILE A 112 -5.33 -6.61 9.49
N LEU A 113 -5.10 -5.43 8.91
CA LEU A 113 -6.06 -4.35 8.81
C LEU A 113 -6.50 -4.15 7.36
N ILE A 114 -7.70 -3.57 7.17
CA ILE A 114 -8.17 -3.17 5.83
C ILE A 114 -7.67 -1.77 5.49
N SER A 115 -6.95 -1.65 4.38
CA SER A 115 -6.34 -0.38 3.92
C SER A 115 -7.40 0.64 3.47
N GLY A 116 -7.03 1.92 3.53
CA GLY A 116 -7.88 3.03 3.13
C GLY A 116 -8.22 2.98 1.64
N MET A 117 -9.48 2.70 1.33
CA MET A 117 -10.04 2.73 -0.02
C MET A 117 -11.30 3.62 0.02
N SER A 118 -11.25 4.78 -0.65
CA SER A 118 -12.25 5.85 -0.52
C SER A 118 -13.64 5.43 -1.02
N TYR A 119 -14.68 5.75 -0.25
CA TYR A 119 -16.05 5.81 -0.79
C TYR A 119 -16.12 6.90 -1.87
N GLY A 120 -16.91 6.69 -2.94
CA GLY A 120 -17.08 7.69 -4.00
C GLY A 120 -15.90 7.69 -4.97
N GLY A 121 -14.73 8.14 -4.52
CA GLY A 121 -13.53 8.21 -5.35
C GLY A 121 -12.99 6.84 -5.79
N ALA A 122 -13.40 5.75 -5.14
CA ALA A 122 -13.00 4.39 -5.52
C ALA A 122 -14.16 3.40 -5.41
N LEU A 123 -14.62 3.13 -4.19
CA LEU A 123 -15.57 2.06 -3.89
C LEU A 123 -17.00 2.57 -3.69
N GLY A 124 -17.96 1.71 -4.03
CA GLY A 124 -19.38 1.89 -3.71
C GLY A 124 -19.69 1.67 -2.23
N LEU A 125 -20.86 2.13 -1.79
CA LEU A 125 -21.29 2.07 -0.38
C LEU A 125 -21.32 0.63 0.14
N LYS A 126 -21.91 -0.29 -0.62
CA LYS A 126 -22.04 -1.70 -0.23
C LYS A 126 -20.70 -2.38 0.03
N ALA A 127 -19.70 -2.09 -0.82
CA ALA A 127 -18.35 -2.59 -0.63
C ALA A 127 -17.73 -2.04 0.66
N LYS A 128 -17.90 -0.75 0.95
CA LYS A 128 -17.40 -0.13 2.18
C LYS A 128 -18.04 -0.71 3.43
N GLN A 129 -19.36 -0.91 3.42
CA GLN A 129 -20.07 -1.58 4.52
C GLN A 129 -19.62 -3.04 4.71
N ALA A 130 -19.43 -3.79 3.63
CA ALA A 130 -18.99 -5.19 3.69
C ALA A 130 -17.57 -5.32 4.24
N LEU A 131 -16.65 -4.45 3.82
CA LEU A 131 -15.29 -4.37 4.34
C LEU A 131 -15.27 -4.03 5.84
N ALA A 132 -16.04 -3.01 6.23
CA ALA A 132 -16.15 -2.57 7.63
C ALA A 132 -16.72 -3.68 8.53
N ARG A 133 -17.82 -4.32 8.11
CA ARG A 133 -18.45 -5.42 8.85
C ARG A 133 -17.53 -6.63 8.94
N GLY A 134 -16.89 -7.02 7.83
CA GLY A 134 -15.95 -8.15 7.81
C GLY A 134 -14.73 -7.93 8.71
N ALA A 135 -14.19 -6.70 8.74
CA ALA A 135 -13.13 -6.31 9.67
C ALA A 135 -13.58 -6.42 11.14
N SER A 136 -14.78 -5.93 11.46
CA SER A 136 -15.38 -6.03 12.80
C SER A 136 -15.55 -7.47 13.27
N MET A 137 -16.04 -8.35 12.38
CA MET A 137 -16.21 -9.79 12.64
C MET A 137 -14.89 -10.54 12.88
N ALA A 138 -13.78 -9.99 12.40
CA ALA A 138 -12.43 -10.51 12.60
C ALA A 138 -11.66 -9.79 13.74
N GLY A 139 -12.28 -8.81 14.41
CA GLY A 139 -11.67 -8.08 15.51
C GLY A 139 -10.57 -7.10 15.09
N THR A 140 -10.63 -6.59 13.85
CA THR A 140 -9.65 -5.65 13.29
C THR A 140 -10.30 -4.35 12.79
N ALA A 141 -9.48 -3.42 12.31
CA ALA A 141 -9.91 -2.11 11.84
C ALA A 141 -10.11 -2.04 10.32
N THR A 142 -11.04 -1.17 9.92
CA THR A 142 -11.17 -0.68 8.54
C THR A 142 -10.72 0.78 8.45
N ASN A 143 -10.44 1.24 7.24
CA ASN A 143 -9.95 2.59 6.98
C ASN A 143 -10.80 3.29 5.90
N SER A 144 -11.12 4.57 6.14
CA SER A 144 -11.98 5.37 5.26
C SER A 144 -11.45 5.54 3.84
N GLY A 145 -10.12 5.64 3.68
CA GLY A 145 -9.48 6.22 2.49
C GLY A 145 -9.70 7.74 2.39
N GLU A 146 -9.30 8.34 1.27
CA GLU A 146 -9.46 9.78 0.97
C GLU A 146 -10.94 10.11 0.68
N ALA A 147 -11.78 10.06 1.71
CA ALA A 147 -13.23 10.26 1.67
C ALA A 147 -13.71 11.00 2.93
N PRO A 148 -14.93 11.57 2.94
CA PRO A 148 -15.59 12.04 4.16
C PRO A 148 -15.96 10.87 5.08
N LEU A 149 -16.37 11.17 6.31
CA LEU A 149 -16.97 10.17 7.18
C LEU A 149 -18.30 9.69 6.58
N VAL A 150 -18.39 8.39 6.31
CA VAL A 150 -19.60 7.74 5.79
C VAL A 150 -20.33 7.07 6.97
N PRO A 151 -21.51 7.58 7.40
CA PRO A 151 -22.18 7.08 8.60
C PRO A 151 -22.54 5.60 8.55
N GLU A 152 -22.93 5.12 7.37
CA GLU A 152 -23.24 3.70 7.14
C GLU A 152 -22.01 2.82 7.35
N GLU A 153 -20.85 3.22 6.83
CA GLU A 153 -19.60 2.48 7.02
C GLU A 153 -19.15 2.52 8.49
N ARG A 154 -19.25 3.69 9.13
CA ARG A 154 -18.86 3.85 10.54
C ARG A 154 -19.65 2.93 11.47
N ARG A 155 -20.95 2.76 11.21
CA ARG A 155 -21.83 1.87 12.00
C ARG A 155 -21.46 0.40 11.89
N GLU A 156 -20.88 -0.02 10.77
CA GLU A 156 -20.42 -1.39 10.56
C GLU A 156 -19.04 -1.67 11.18
N ALA A 157 -18.27 -0.61 11.43
CA ALA A 157 -16.90 -0.70 11.93
C ALA A 157 -16.84 -0.70 13.46
N ARG A 158 -16.25 -1.74 14.03
CA ARG A 158 -15.86 -1.80 15.45
C ARG A 158 -14.71 -0.85 15.72
N TYR A 159 -13.74 -0.82 14.82
CA TYR A 159 -12.61 0.11 14.84
C TYR A 159 -12.49 0.80 13.47
N PHE A 160 -12.48 2.13 13.48
CA PHE A 160 -12.50 2.94 12.27
C PHE A 160 -11.34 3.93 12.23
N ILE A 161 -10.45 3.74 11.26
CA ILE A 161 -9.32 4.62 10.99
C ILE A 161 -9.76 5.63 9.92
N GLY A 162 -9.75 6.92 10.23
CA GLY A 162 -10.11 7.96 9.28
C GLY A 162 -8.89 8.65 8.70
N GLN A 163 -8.85 8.85 7.39
CA GLN A 163 -7.75 9.58 6.75
C GLN A 163 -7.96 11.09 6.82
N TYR A 164 -7.07 11.80 7.54
CA TYR A 164 -6.89 13.23 7.41
C TYR A 164 -6.21 13.51 6.06
N ASN A 165 -7.00 13.91 5.07
CA ASN A 165 -6.63 13.83 3.65
C ASN A 165 -6.51 15.19 2.96
N ARG A 166 -5.94 15.18 1.75
CA ARG A 166 -5.62 16.37 0.95
C ARG A 166 -6.85 16.99 0.28
N GLY A 167 -7.96 16.27 0.17
CA GLY A 167 -9.26 16.82 -0.25
C GLY A 167 -10.00 17.57 0.87
N GLY A 168 -9.64 17.31 2.13
CA GLY A 168 -10.21 18.01 3.29
C GLY A 168 -11.53 17.45 3.80
N TRP A 169 -12.05 16.39 3.21
CA TRP A 169 -13.42 15.90 3.45
C TRP A 169 -13.64 15.21 4.80
N MET A 170 -12.57 14.72 5.43
CA MET A 170 -12.59 14.14 6.79
C MET A 170 -12.09 15.14 7.84
N ASN A 171 -11.58 16.31 7.41
CA ASN A 171 -10.71 17.15 8.23
C ASN A 171 -11.50 18.13 9.14
N ASP A 172 -12.72 17.77 9.53
CA ASP A 172 -13.58 18.54 10.42
C ASP A 172 -13.68 17.90 11.82
N HIS A 173 -14.14 18.68 12.80
CA HIS A 173 -14.17 18.22 14.18
C HIS A 173 -15.20 17.10 14.42
N GLU A 174 -16.34 17.13 13.75
CA GLU A 174 -17.42 16.15 13.92
C GLU A 174 -16.98 14.77 13.43
N SER A 175 -16.37 14.72 12.25
CA SER A 175 -15.83 13.49 11.67
C SER A 175 -14.69 12.91 12.50
N LEU A 176 -13.68 13.74 12.81
CA LEU A 176 -12.47 13.28 13.52
C LEU A 176 -12.75 12.80 14.96
N SER A 177 -13.78 13.33 15.62
CA SER A 177 -14.17 12.92 16.98
C SER A 177 -14.76 11.51 17.06
N GLN A 178 -15.13 10.92 15.92
CA GLN A 178 -15.75 9.59 15.83
C GLN A 178 -14.76 8.47 15.49
N LEU A 179 -13.49 8.82 15.27
CA LEU A 179 -12.45 7.89 14.81
C LEU A 179 -11.77 7.19 15.97
N ASP A 180 -11.30 5.97 15.72
CA ASP A 180 -10.50 5.18 16.67
C ASP A 180 -8.99 5.33 16.42
N ALA A 181 -8.61 5.84 15.24
CA ALA A 181 -7.29 6.39 14.92
C ALA A 181 -7.40 7.38 13.75
N ILE A 182 -6.44 8.30 13.66
CA ILE A 182 -6.35 9.29 12.58
C ILE A 182 -5.11 8.99 11.75
N GLU A 183 -5.28 8.79 10.45
CA GLU A 183 -4.19 8.58 9.51
C GLU A 183 -4.00 9.83 8.66
N ILE A 184 -2.90 10.55 8.86
CA ILE A 184 -2.56 11.69 8.00
C ILE A 184 -2.03 11.15 6.68
N GLN A 185 -2.80 11.35 5.62
CA GLN A 185 -2.53 10.80 4.29
C GLN A 185 -1.82 11.85 3.42
N LEU A 186 -0.51 11.67 3.20
CA LEU A 186 0.28 12.52 2.29
C LEU A 186 0.39 11.94 0.88
N GLY A 187 0.21 10.62 0.75
CA GLY A 187 0.32 9.91 -0.51
C GLY A 187 0.22 8.40 -0.33
N GLN A 188 0.13 7.67 -1.44
CA GLN A 188 0.06 6.22 -1.45
C GLN A 188 0.97 5.62 -2.52
N GLY A 189 1.33 4.34 -2.39
CA GLY A 189 2.30 3.70 -3.29
C GLY A 189 1.96 3.79 -4.78
N ALA A 190 0.68 3.70 -5.15
CA ALA A 190 0.24 3.67 -6.55
C ALA A 190 0.16 5.05 -7.25
N GLN A 191 0.18 6.14 -6.48
CA GLN A 191 -0.04 7.51 -6.99
C GLN A 191 0.94 8.53 -6.40
N ALA A 192 1.82 8.11 -5.50
CA ALA A 192 2.67 8.97 -4.69
C ALA A 192 1.87 10.13 -4.08
N SER A 193 2.35 11.36 -4.24
CA SER A 193 1.70 12.60 -3.82
C SER A 193 1.04 13.37 -4.98
N ALA A 194 0.86 12.72 -6.14
CA ALA A 194 0.27 13.39 -7.30
C ALA A 194 -1.14 13.93 -6.97
N PRO A 195 -1.51 15.11 -7.49
CA PRO A 195 -2.85 15.63 -7.34
C PRO A 195 -3.80 14.77 -8.19
N MET A 196 -4.90 14.33 -7.59
CA MET A 196 -5.94 13.54 -8.24
C MET A 196 -7.27 14.27 -8.07
N GLY A 197 -8.37 13.67 -8.54
CA GLY A 197 -9.69 14.21 -8.27
C GLY A 197 -10.76 13.58 -9.13
N THR A 198 -12.00 13.87 -8.76
CA THR A 198 -13.19 13.47 -9.53
C THR A 198 -13.70 14.69 -10.27
N SER A 199 -13.95 14.57 -11.57
CA SER A 199 -14.53 15.68 -12.34
C SER A 199 -16.03 15.81 -12.04
N SER A 200 -16.57 17.03 -12.14
CA SER A 200 -17.98 17.35 -11.84
C SER A 200 -18.98 16.45 -12.57
N TRP A 201 -18.73 16.13 -13.84
CA TRP A 201 -19.57 15.27 -14.67
C TRP A 201 -19.56 13.78 -14.27
N GLN A 202 -18.60 13.37 -13.44
CA GLN A 202 -18.54 12.01 -12.90
C GLN A 202 -19.32 11.87 -11.59
N MET A 203 -19.70 12.98 -10.94
CA MET A 203 -20.38 12.95 -9.64
C MET A 203 -21.90 12.93 -9.78
N ASP A 204 -22.55 12.06 -9.00
CA ASP A 204 -23.99 12.10 -8.75
C ASP A 204 -24.31 12.98 -7.52
N ASP A 205 -25.60 13.22 -7.28
CA ASP A 205 -26.07 14.08 -6.19
C ASP A 205 -25.69 13.52 -4.81
N GLU A 206 -25.61 12.19 -4.69
CA GLU A 206 -25.20 11.55 -3.44
C GLU A 206 -23.74 11.83 -3.13
N PHE A 207 -22.86 11.69 -4.13
CA PHE A 207 -21.45 12.05 -4.03
C PHE A 207 -21.31 13.51 -3.60
N ARG A 208 -21.96 14.44 -4.31
CA ARG A 208 -21.89 15.88 -4.00
C ARG A 208 -22.34 16.19 -2.58
N ARG A 209 -23.48 15.64 -2.16
CA ARG A 209 -24.02 15.84 -0.82
C ARG A 209 -23.08 15.35 0.27
N ARG A 210 -22.49 14.16 0.10
CA ARG A 210 -21.60 13.55 1.11
C ARG A 210 -20.25 14.26 1.19
N PHE A 211 -19.72 14.73 0.05
CA PHE A 211 -18.44 15.44 -0.01
C PHE A 211 -18.58 16.96 0.21
N ASN A 212 -19.82 17.46 0.35
CA ASN A 212 -20.16 18.87 0.45
C ASN A 212 -19.61 19.70 -0.73
N ILE A 213 -19.85 19.21 -1.95
CA ILE A 213 -19.37 19.83 -3.20
C ILE A 213 -20.55 20.47 -3.93
N PRO A 214 -20.48 21.76 -4.28
CA PRO A 214 -21.52 22.43 -5.08
C PRO A 214 -21.72 21.80 -6.47
N GLU A 215 -22.90 22.01 -7.04
CA GLU A 215 -23.18 21.58 -8.41
C GLU A 215 -22.23 22.28 -9.40
N GLY A 216 -21.69 21.50 -10.36
CA GLY A 216 -20.74 22.00 -11.37
C GLY A 216 -19.28 22.07 -10.93
N GLU A 217 -18.97 21.87 -9.65
CA GLU A 217 -17.58 21.88 -9.14
C GLU A 217 -16.91 20.50 -9.16
N ASP A 218 -15.60 20.50 -9.33
CA ASP A 218 -14.75 19.30 -9.25
C ASP A 218 -14.41 18.96 -7.78
N ALA A 219 -14.00 17.71 -7.53
CA ALA A 219 -13.55 17.22 -6.23
C ALA A 219 -12.03 17.01 -6.24
N PRO A 220 -11.21 18.06 -6.05
CA PRO A 220 -9.76 17.94 -6.14
C PRO A 220 -9.19 17.25 -4.89
N ILE A 221 -8.24 16.35 -5.13
CA ILE A 221 -7.27 15.87 -4.14
C ILE A 221 -5.97 16.59 -4.46
N HIS A 222 -5.60 17.56 -3.62
CA HIS A 222 -4.40 18.36 -3.84
C HIS A 222 -3.11 17.57 -3.63
N SER A 223 -1.99 18.08 -4.12
CA SER A 223 -0.66 17.47 -3.86
C SER A 223 -0.17 17.69 -2.42
N ARG A 224 -0.76 18.64 -1.70
CA ARG A 224 -0.39 19.03 -0.33
C ARG A 224 -1.61 19.08 0.57
N LEU A 225 -1.41 18.90 1.87
CA LEU A 225 -2.46 19.13 2.86
C LEU A 225 -2.72 20.64 3.00
N LYS A 226 -3.99 20.99 3.23
CA LYS A 226 -4.37 22.37 3.52
C LYS A 226 -3.63 22.87 4.77
N GLY A 227 -2.86 23.95 4.63
CA GLY A 227 -2.09 24.55 5.71
C GLY A 227 -0.73 23.89 5.99
N VAL A 228 -0.28 22.96 5.14
CA VAL A 228 1.07 22.36 5.20
C VAL A 228 1.74 22.56 3.84
N ASN A 229 2.51 23.62 3.73
CA ASN A 229 3.29 24.00 2.55
C ASN A 229 4.79 23.79 2.74
N ARG A 230 5.24 23.65 3.99
CA ARG A 230 6.62 23.34 4.34
C ARG A 230 6.71 22.24 5.41
N PRO A 231 7.83 21.49 5.49
CA PRO A 231 7.99 20.43 6.48
C PRO A 231 7.75 20.88 7.93
N GLU A 232 8.16 22.10 8.29
CA GLU A 232 8.06 22.62 9.65
C GLU A 232 6.60 22.83 10.12
N GLU A 233 5.65 22.85 9.19
CA GLU A 233 4.22 23.00 9.46
C GLU A 233 3.52 21.66 9.76
N PHE A 234 4.18 20.53 9.48
CA PHE A 234 3.63 19.20 9.75
C PHE A 234 3.64 18.82 11.25
N PRO A 235 4.72 18.99 12.02
CA PRO A 235 4.73 18.67 13.45
C PRO A 235 3.63 19.39 14.27
N PRO A 236 3.36 20.71 14.07
CA PRO A 236 2.24 21.38 14.73
C PRO A 236 0.87 20.74 14.45
N LEU A 237 0.62 20.30 13.20
CA LEU A 237 -0.63 19.62 12.84
C LEU A 237 -0.78 18.30 13.60
N VAL A 238 0.27 17.47 13.62
CA VAL A 238 0.27 16.19 14.37
C VAL A 238 -0.03 16.44 15.84
N ARG A 239 0.68 17.39 16.48
CA ARG A 239 0.47 17.74 17.89
C ARG A 239 -0.96 18.17 18.16
N LYS A 240 -1.55 19.00 17.30
CA LYS A 240 -2.94 19.45 17.42
C LYS A 240 -3.92 18.28 17.41
N LEU A 241 -3.78 17.37 16.43
CA LEU A 241 -4.65 16.20 16.31
C LEU A 241 -4.55 15.29 17.54
N ARG A 242 -3.32 14.97 17.97
CA ARG A 242 -3.07 14.12 19.14
C ARG A 242 -3.64 14.71 20.43
N GLN A 243 -3.43 16.01 20.65
CA GLN A 243 -3.91 16.70 21.84
C GLN A 243 -5.44 16.76 21.89
N THR A 244 -6.08 16.99 20.74
CA THR A 244 -7.54 17.18 20.64
C THR A 244 -8.30 15.87 20.78
N TYR A 245 -7.88 14.81 20.10
CA TYR A 245 -8.68 13.57 19.99
C TYR A 245 -8.17 12.44 20.90
N GLY A 246 -6.88 12.41 21.23
CA GLY A 246 -6.27 11.42 22.13
C GLY A 246 -6.15 9.99 21.56
N VAL A 247 -6.72 9.72 20.39
CA VAL A 247 -6.52 8.49 19.61
C VAL A 247 -5.17 8.51 18.90
N PRO A 248 -4.66 7.36 18.40
CA PRO A 248 -3.39 7.31 17.68
C PRO A 248 -3.47 8.19 16.43
N VAL A 249 -2.44 9.00 16.20
CA VAL A 249 -2.29 9.77 14.97
C VAL A 249 -1.09 9.20 14.22
N GLY A 250 -1.31 8.78 12.98
CA GLY A 250 -0.30 8.15 12.13
C GLY A 250 0.00 8.92 10.86
N LEU A 251 1.14 8.64 10.23
CA LEU A 251 1.49 9.14 8.91
C LEU A 251 1.40 7.99 7.91
N LYS A 252 0.69 8.18 6.80
CA LYS A 252 0.78 7.31 5.63
C LYS A 252 1.39 8.07 4.46
N THR A 253 2.45 7.49 3.89
CA THR A 253 3.17 8.03 2.75
C THR A 253 3.60 6.92 1.79
N CYS A 254 3.78 7.29 0.52
CA CYS A 254 4.51 6.47 -0.43
C CYS A 254 5.99 6.46 -0.01
N ALA A 255 6.60 5.29 0.04
CA ALA A 255 8.00 5.18 0.43
C ALA A 255 8.92 5.90 -0.57
N THR A 256 9.61 6.96 -0.15
CA THR A 256 10.52 7.72 -1.01
C THR A 256 11.98 7.32 -0.82
N HIS A 257 12.88 7.84 -1.67
CA HIS A 257 14.30 7.69 -1.42
C HIS A 257 14.76 8.41 -0.14
N TYR A 258 14.07 9.47 0.28
CA TYR A 258 14.34 10.29 1.46
C TYR A 258 13.50 9.86 2.69
N LEU A 259 13.11 8.58 2.72
CA LEU A 259 12.20 8.02 3.72
C LEU A 259 12.58 8.34 5.17
N GLU A 260 13.86 8.28 5.54
CA GLU A 260 14.31 8.56 6.90
C GLU A 260 14.08 10.03 7.30
N ASP A 261 14.27 10.97 6.36
CA ASP A 261 14.01 12.40 6.60
C ASP A 261 12.51 12.68 6.74
N GLU A 262 11.67 12.01 5.94
CA GLU A 262 10.21 12.07 6.05
C GLU A 262 9.72 11.52 7.39
N ILE A 263 10.31 10.40 7.85
CA ILE A 263 10.01 9.82 9.17
C ILE A 263 10.44 10.79 10.27
N ASP A 264 11.62 11.41 10.18
CA ASP A 264 12.10 12.33 11.20
C ASP A 264 11.18 13.55 11.37
N CYS A 265 10.67 14.11 10.27
CA CYS A 265 9.64 15.15 10.30
C CYS A 265 8.37 14.68 11.03
N ALA A 266 7.93 13.44 10.83
CA ALA A 266 6.79 12.89 11.54
C ALA A 266 7.05 12.65 13.04
N LEU A 267 8.25 12.19 13.38
CA LEU A 267 8.69 11.97 14.75
C LEU A 267 8.75 13.28 15.55
N GLU A 268 9.13 14.40 14.93
CA GLU A 268 9.08 15.73 15.56
C GLU A 268 7.66 16.12 16.00
N GLY A 269 6.64 15.68 15.27
CA GLY A 269 5.23 15.84 15.62
C GLY A 269 4.77 14.92 16.77
N GLY A 270 5.58 13.90 17.09
CA GLY A 270 5.23 12.84 18.03
C GLY A 270 4.21 11.87 17.47
N ILE A 271 4.33 11.49 16.19
CA ILE A 271 3.44 10.52 15.54
C ILE A 271 3.38 9.19 16.32
N ASP A 272 2.21 8.56 16.38
CA ASP A 272 2.00 7.31 17.13
C ASP A 272 2.20 6.05 16.26
N TYR A 273 2.02 6.17 14.93
CA TYR A 273 2.31 5.09 13.99
C TYR A 273 2.68 5.61 12.60
N ILE A 274 3.34 4.76 11.80
CA ILE A 274 3.73 5.05 10.43
C ILE A 274 3.27 3.92 9.53
N VAL A 275 2.59 4.27 8.45
CA VAL A 275 2.22 3.35 7.38
C VAL A 275 3.20 3.54 6.24
N VAL A 276 3.95 2.49 5.98
CA VAL A 276 4.93 2.46 4.89
C VAL A 276 4.28 1.77 3.71
N ASP A 277 3.86 2.57 2.74
CA ASP A 277 3.16 2.09 1.55
C ASP A 277 4.14 1.99 0.38
N GLY A 278 4.51 0.76 0.02
CA GLY A 278 5.43 0.51 -1.08
C GLY A 278 4.80 0.68 -2.46
N ALA A 279 5.64 0.79 -3.49
CA ALA A 279 5.23 1.01 -4.88
C ALA A 279 4.18 -0.01 -5.40
N GLU A 280 4.12 -1.20 -4.81
CA GLU A 280 3.15 -2.25 -5.16
C GLU A 280 1.75 -2.04 -4.58
N ALA A 281 1.44 -0.85 -4.06
CA ALA A 281 0.10 -0.51 -3.60
C ALA A 281 -0.93 -0.51 -4.75
N GLY A 282 -2.20 -0.68 -4.38
CA GLY A 282 -3.32 -0.65 -5.33
C GLY A 282 -3.92 0.74 -5.48
N THR A 283 -4.65 0.95 -6.58
CA THR A 283 -5.56 2.09 -6.76
C THR A 283 -6.77 1.65 -7.58
N HIS A 284 -7.90 2.35 -7.46
CA HIS A 284 -9.06 2.11 -8.33
C HIS A 284 -8.76 2.45 -9.80
N GLY A 285 -7.85 3.41 -10.01
CA GLY A 285 -7.41 3.87 -11.31
C GLY A 285 -6.31 4.92 -11.14
N GLY A 286 -5.18 4.77 -11.84
CA GLY A 286 -4.13 5.78 -11.81
C GLY A 286 -3.17 5.68 -13.00
N PRO A 287 -2.41 6.75 -13.28
CA PRO A 287 -1.40 6.76 -14.33
C PRO A 287 -0.39 5.63 -14.16
N THR A 288 -0.09 4.92 -15.24
CA THR A 288 0.80 3.75 -15.21
C THR A 288 2.21 4.08 -14.73
N THR A 289 2.75 5.25 -15.10
CA THR A 289 4.08 5.71 -14.66
C THR A 289 4.15 5.90 -13.14
N LEU A 290 3.10 6.43 -12.52
CA LEU A 290 3.08 6.58 -11.06
C LEU A 290 3.03 5.24 -10.34
N GLN A 291 2.48 4.21 -10.99
CA GLN A 291 2.41 2.87 -10.42
C GLN A 291 3.70 2.07 -10.64
N ASP A 292 4.30 2.16 -11.84
CA ASP A 292 5.42 1.31 -12.23
C ASP A 292 6.79 1.89 -11.86
N ASP A 293 6.92 3.22 -11.80
CA ASP A 293 8.22 3.90 -11.78
C ASP A 293 8.46 4.80 -10.55
N VAL A 294 7.49 4.90 -9.63
CA VAL A 294 7.55 5.84 -8.50
C VAL A 294 7.47 5.11 -7.16
N GLY A 295 8.37 5.50 -6.25
CA GLY A 295 8.42 4.97 -4.89
C GLY A 295 9.34 3.76 -4.74
N LEU A 296 9.61 3.39 -3.49
CA LEU A 296 10.39 2.21 -3.16
C LEU A 296 9.51 0.97 -3.04
N PRO A 297 10.04 -0.23 -3.39
CA PRO A 297 9.33 -1.46 -3.13
C PRO A 297 9.15 -1.69 -1.62
N THR A 298 8.01 -2.28 -1.27
CA THR A 298 7.54 -2.50 0.11
C THR A 298 8.62 -3.11 1.02
N LEU A 299 9.34 -4.12 0.52
CA LEU A 299 10.35 -4.86 1.28
C LEU A 299 11.51 -3.96 1.74
N TYR A 300 12.01 -3.09 0.86
CA TYR A 300 13.10 -2.15 1.17
C TYR A 300 12.62 -1.03 2.08
N ALA A 301 11.44 -0.49 1.79
CA ALA A 301 10.83 0.59 2.56
C ALA A 301 10.60 0.17 4.03
N LEU A 302 10.06 -1.03 4.24
CA LEU A 302 9.84 -1.59 5.56
C LEU A 302 11.15 -1.76 6.34
N ALA A 303 12.14 -2.42 5.73
CA ALA A 303 13.43 -2.66 6.39
C ALA A 303 14.14 -1.35 6.77
N ARG A 304 14.10 -0.34 5.89
CA ARG A 304 14.66 1.00 6.17
C ARG A 304 13.91 1.70 7.31
N THR A 305 12.58 1.69 7.28
CA THR A 305 11.75 2.31 8.32
C THR A 305 12.05 1.72 9.69
N VAL A 306 12.01 0.39 9.81
CA VAL A 306 12.23 -0.27 11.10
C VAL A 306 13.64 0.01 11.61
N ARG A 307 14.66 -0.13 10.74
CA ARG A 307 16.06 0.17 11.11
C ARG A 307 16.26 1.61 11.55
N HIS A 308 15.58 2.55 10.90
CA HIS A 308 15.65 3.96 11.28
C HIS A 308 15.00 4.21 12.64
N LEU A 309 13.80 3.66 12.89
CA LEU A 309 13.14 3.77 14.20
C LEU A 309 13.93 3.08 15.33
N GLU A 310 14.61 1.96 15.03
CA GLU A 310 15.55 1.30 15.93
C GLU A 310 16.73 2.22 16.26
N LYS A 311 17.34 2.85 15.24
CA LYS A 311 18.45 3.81 15.41
C LYS A 311 18.04 5.05 16.21
N ARG A 312 16.80 5.53 16.01
CA ARG A 312 16.21 6.65 16.76
C ARG A 312 15.77 6.25 18.17
N GLY A 313 15.77 4.95 18.51
CA GLY A 313 15.39 4.44 19.83
C GLY A 313 13.88 4.45 20.11
N VAL A 314 13.04 4.61 19.09
CA VAL A 314 11.58 4.82 19.23
C VAL A 314 10.73 3.70 18.62
N LYS A 315 11.33 2.61 18.11
CA LYS A 315 10.58 1.49 17.48
C LYS A 315 9.53 0.85 18.38
N HIS A 316 9.70 0.89 19.71
CA HIS A 316 8.70 0.39 20.67
C HIS A 316 7.65 1.43 21.05
N GLU A 317 7.83 2.68 20.62
CA GLU A 317 6.92 3.79 20.90
C GLU A 317 6.03 4.13 19.70
N VAL A 318 6.57 3.95 18.49
CA VAL A 318 5.90 4.23 17.21
C VAL A 318 5.66 2.93 16.47
N SER A 319 4.39 2.61 16.23
CA SER A 319 4.02 1.41 15.49
C SER A 319 4.30 1.55 13.98
N VAL A 320 4.63 0.46 13.31
CA VAL A 320 4.86 0.38 11.87
C VAL A 320 3.80 -0.53 11.25
N ILE A 321 3.08 -0.02 10.26
CA ILE A 321 2.15 -0.79 9.45
C ILE A 321 2.71 -0.92 8.04
N ALA A 322 2.97 -2.15 7.59
CA ALA A 322 3.44 -2.39 6.23
C ALA A 322 2.26 -2.45 5.25
N ALA A 323 2.40 -1.79 4.10
CA ALA A 323 1.40 -1.77 3.03
C ALA A 323 2.08 -1.85 1.65
N GLY A 324 1.34 -2.32 0.64
CA GLY A 324 1.83 -2.50 -0.74
C GLY A 324 2.12 -3.96 -1.08
N GLY A 325 1.42 -4.52 -2.08
CA GLY A 325 1.72 -5.86 -2.63
C GLY A 325 1.58 -7.09 -1.71
N LEU A 326 1.09 -6.94 -0.48
CA LEU A 326 0.92 -8.06 0.46
C LEU A 326 -0.37 -8.84 0.14
N THR A 327 -0.25 -10.16 -0.10
CA THR A 327 -1.37 -10.98 -0.62
C THR A 327 -1.57 -12.31 0.11
N THR A 328 -0.62 -12.79 0.90
CA THR A 328 -0.69 -14.10 1.56
C THR A 328 -0.35 -14.00 3.05
N PRO A 329 -0.83 -14.92 3.90
CA PRO A 329 -0.41 -15.00 5.31
C PRO A 329 1.11 -15.08 5.47
N GLY A 330 1.81 -15.75 4.55
CA GLY A 330 3.27 -15.75 4.49
C GLY A 330 3.87 -14.35 4.27
N HIS A 331 3.31 -13.53 3.38
CA HIS A 331 3.75 -12.14 3.19
C HIS A 331 3.50 -11.32 4.45
N PHE A 332 2.31 -11.45 5.05
CA PHE A 332 1.92 -10.72 6.25
C PHE A 332 2.88 -11.01 7.40
N LEU A 333 3.15 -12.29 7.65
CA LEU A 333 4.02 -12.72 8.74
C LEU A 333 5.50 -12.38 8.49
N LYS A 334 5.97 -12.43 7.23
CA LYS A 334 7.34 -11.99 6.88
C LYS A 334 7.51 -10.49 7.09
N ALA A 335 6.51 -9.68 6.73
CA ALA A 335 6.54 -8.25 7.03
C ALA A 335 6.59 -8.00 8.55
N MET A 336 5.81 -8.74 9.33
CA MET A 336 5.88 -8.66 10.80
C MET A 336 7.26 -9.06 11.32
N ALA A 337 7.83 -10.15 10.82
CA ALA A 337 9.16 -10.62 11.19
C ALA A 337 10.28 -9.61 10.85
N LEU A 338 10.11 -8.80 9.80
CA LEU A 338 11.03 -7.71 9.45
C LEU A 338 10.89 -6.48 10.38
N GLY A 339 9.84 -6.45 11.21
CA GLY A 339 9.60 -5.48 12.27
C GLY A 339 8.34 -4.63 12.08
N ALA A 340 7.43 -4.97 11.16
CA ALA A 340 6.10 -4.37 11.15
C ALA A 340 5.29 -4.86 12.36
N ASP A 341 4.53 -3.99 13.01
CA ASP A 341 3.64 -4.38 14.10
C ASP A 341 2.32 -4.96 13.54
N ALA A 342 1.90 -4.45 12.37
CA ALA A 342 0.73 -4.92 11.63
C ALA A 342 0.89 -4.72 10.11
N VAL A 343 -0.08 -5.21 9.34
CA VAL A 343 -0.10 -5.05 7.87
C VAL A 343 -1.44 -4.51 7.38
N TYR A 344 -1.40 -3.74 6.30
CA TYR A 344 -2.59 -3.33 5.54
C TYR A 344 -2.77 -4.20 4.30
N ILE A 345 -4.02 -4.60 4.06
CA ILE A 345 -4.43 -5.28 2.84
C ILE A 345 -5.55 -4.50 2.13
N GLY A 346 -5.48 -4.45 0.79
CA GLY A 346 -6.47 -3.76 -0.05
C GLY A 346 -6.99 -4.69 -1.14
N SER A 347 -6.24 -4.82 -2.24
CA SER A 347 -6.63 -5.60 -3.41
C SER A 347 -7.02 -7.05 -3.06
N ILE A 348 -6.25 -7.73 -2.21
CA ILE A 348 -6.57 -9.10 -1.79
C ILE A 348 -7.82 -9.18 -0.90
N ALA A 349 -8.10 -8.13 -0.10
CA ALA A 349 -9.33 -8.06 0.69
C ALA A 349 -10.57 -7.94 -0.20
N LEU A 350 -10.48 -7.18 -1.31
CA LEU A 350 -11.55 -7.10 -2.30
C LEU A 350 -11.81 -8.46 -2.96
N VAL A 351 -10.75 -9.19 -3.31
CA VAL A 351 -10.85 -10.56 -3.86
C VAL A 351 -11.54 -11.48 -2.85
N ALA A 352 -11.12 -11.46 -1.59
CA ALA A 352 -11.71 -12.28 -0.54
C ALA A 352 -13.18 -11.95 -0.28
N MET A 353 -13.55 -10.66 -0.26
CA MET A 353 -14.92 -10.20 -0.09
C MET A 353 -15.81 -10.63 -1.27
N LEU A 354 -15.30 -10.54 -2.51
CA LEU A 354 -16.07 -10.89 -3.69
C LEU A 354 -16.30 -12.41 -3.78
N GLN A 355 -15.26 -13.23 -3.70
CA GLN A 355 -15.37 -14.71 -3.78
C GLN A 355 -16.40 -15.21 -4.83
N THR A 356 -17.58 -15.72 -4.46
CA THR A 356 -18.63 -16.18 -5.40
C THR A 356 -19.31 -15.05 -6.17
N GLN A 357 -19.24 -13.83 -5.66
CA GLN A 357 -19.77 -12.61 -6.25
C GLN A 357 -18.90 -12.09 -7.42
N PHE A 358 -17.79 -12.76 -7.75
CA PHE A 358 -17.05 -12.54 -9.00
C PHE A 358 -17.92 -12.69 -10.24
N ASN A 359 -18.93 -13.57 -10.17
CA ASN A 359 -19.83 -13.88 -11.27
C ASN A 359 -20.87 -12.77 -11.55
N LEU A 360 -20.94 -11.73 -10.71
CA LEU A 360 -21.81 -10.58 -10.98
C LEU A 360 -21.39 -9.84 -12.26
N ALA A 361 -20.08 -9.74 -12.52
CA ALA A 361 -19.52 -9.06 -13.69
C ALA A 361 -18.92 -10.02 -14.73
N SER A 362 -18.29 -11.11 -14.27
CA SER A 362 -17.61 -12.09 -15.12
C SER A 362 -18.61 -12.90 -15.97
N PRO A 363 -18.28 -13.32 -17.22
CA PRO A 363 -17.00 -13.16 -17.92
C PRO A 363 -16.91 -11.89 -18.79
N PHE A 364 -17.96 -11.07 -18.83
CA PHE A 364 -18.04 -9.96 -19.78
C PHE A 364 -17.36 -8.68 -19.26
N GLU A 365 -17.28 -8.50 -17.95
CA GLU A 365 -16.64 -7.35 -17.32
C GLU A 365 -15.70 -7.77 -16.17
N PRO A 366 -14.68 -6.96 -15.85
CA PRO A 366 -13.80 -7.23 -14.72
C PRO A 366 -14.57 -7.28 -13.39
N PRO A 367 -14.27 -8.24 -12.48
CA PRO A 367 -14.94 -8.38 -11.18
C PRO A 367 -14.94 -7.11 -10.29
N VAL A 368 -13.97 -6.21 -10.49
CA VAL A 368 -13.92 -4.93 -9.77
C VAL A 368 -15.13 -4.03 -10.07
N GLN A 369 -15.84 -4.23 -11.19
CA GLN A 369 -17.07 -3.51 -11.52
C GLN A 369 -18.21 -3.75 -10.51
N SER A 370 -18.11 -4.78 -9.68
CA SER A 370 -19.07 -5.04 -8.59
C SER A 370 -18.76 -4.30 -7.30
N VAL A 371 -17.61 -3.61 -7.20
CA VAL A 371 -17.20 -2.89 -5.98
C VAL A 371 -16.91 -1.41 -6.21
N LEU A 372 -16.59 -1.00 -7.44
CA LEU A 372 -16.30 0.38 -7.77
C LEU A 372 -17.53 1.28 -7.66
N TYR A 373 -17.34 2.55 -7.31
CA TYR A 373 -18.43 3.51 -7.16
C TYR A 373 -19.19 3.77 -8.47
N HIS A 374 -18.49 3.78 -9.60
CA HIS A 374 -19.11 3.86 -10.93
C HIS A 374 -19.25 2.47 -11.59
N GLY A 375 -19.08 1.41 -10.81
CA GLY A 375 -19.19 0.04 -11.28
C GLY A 375 -20.63 -0.32 -11.60
N LYS A 376 -20.85 -1.03 -12.71
CA LYS A 376 -22.20 -1.37 -13.20
C LYS A 376 -22.96 -2.32 -12.27
N PHE A 377 -22.23 -3.16 -11.54
CA PHE A 377 -22.80 -4.24 -10.71
C PHE A 377 -22.69 -3.94 -9.22
N LYS A 378 -22.34 -2.69 -8.83
CA LYS A 378 -22.13 -2.31 -7.42
C LYS A 378 -23.37 -2.52 -6.55
N GLU A 379 -24.56 -2.38 -7.15
CA GLU A 379 -25.84 -2.55 -6.45
C GLU A 379 -26.21 -4.02 -6.27
N ASP A 380 -25.62 -4.94 -7.01
CA ASP A 380 -25.89 -6.37 -6.87
C ASP A 380 -25.03 -7.02 -5.77
N LEU A 381 -24.06 -6.29 -5.22
CA LEU A 381 -23.18 -6.78 -4.16
C LEU A 381 -23.98 -7.05 -2.87
N ASN A 382 -23.86 -8.28 -2.36
CA ASN A 382 -24.41 -8.69 -1.07
C ASN A 382 -23.42 -8.38 0.06
N ILE A 383 -23.82 -7.47 0.95
CA ILE A 383 -23.00 -6.98 2.06
C ILE A 383 -22.66 -8.10 3.05
N GLU A 384 -23.66 -8.89 3.47
CA GLU A 384 -23.47 -9.94 4.48
C GLU A 384 -22.54 -11.04 3.98
N GLN A 385 -22.79 -11.52 2.76
CA GLN A 385 -21.94 -12.54 2.15
C GLN A 385 -20.51 -12.03 1.99
N GLY A 386 -20.34 -10.78 1.53
CA GLY A 386 -19.01 -10.18 1.40
C GLY A 386 -18.28 -10.04 2.73
N ALA A 387 -18.97 -9.59 3.77
CA ALA A 387 -18.42 -9.46 5.12
C ALA A 387 -18.02 -10.82 5.71
N GLU A 388 -18.88 -11.83 5.58
CA GLU A 388 -18.59 -13.20 6.04
C GLU A 388 -17.36 -13.79 5.35
N HIS A 389 -17.25 -13.65 4.02
CA HIS A 389 -16.12 -14.19 3.27
C HIS A 389 -14.81 -13.49 3.63
N LEU A 390 -14.83 -12.16 3.76
CA LEU A 390 -13.67 -11.41 4.24
C LEU A 390 -13.26 -11.87 5.65
N ALA A 391 -14.22 -12.00 6.57
CA ALA A 391 -13.94 -12.45 7.93
C ALA A 391 -13.35 -13.87 7.97
N LYS A 392 -13.87 -14.80 7.15
CA LYS A 392 -13.34 -16.16 6.99
C LYS A 392 -11.90 -16.13 6.46
N PHE A 393 -11.63 -15.31 5.45
CA PHE A 393 -10.28 -15.14 4.89
C PHE A 393 -9.29 -14.62 5.94
N LEU A 394 -9.64 -13.56 6.68
CA LEU A 394 -8.79 -13.00 7.73
C LEU A 394 -8.51 -14.02 8.83
N LYS A 395 -9.54 -14.74 9.30
CA LYS A 395 -9.39 -15.81 10.31
C LYS A 395 -8.49 -16.94 9.82
N SER A 396 -8.68 -17.38 8.57
CA SER A 396 -7.84 -18.42 7.96
C SER A 396 -6.38 -18.00 7.87
N CYS A 397 -6.10 -16.76 7.47
CA CYS A 397 -4.73 -16.23 7.41
C CYS A 397 -4.07 -16.27 8.79
N VAL A 398 -4.79 -15.85 9.83
CA VAL A 398 -4.28 -15.84 11.20
C VAL A 398 -4.03 -17.25 11.73
N GLU A 399 -4.89 -18.23 11.42
CA GLU A 399 -4.65 -19.63 11.79
C GLU A 399 -3.38 -20.20 11.12
N GLU A 400 -3.12 -19.88 9.85
CA GLU A 400 -1.88 -20.28 9.18
C GLU A 400 -0.64 -19.60 9.80
N MET A 401 -0.75 -18.32 10.16
CA MET A 401 0.31 -17.59 10.86
C MET A 401 0.61 -18.21 12.24
N LYS A 402 -0.42 -18.66 12.97
CA LYS A 402 -0.25 -19.35 14.27
C LYS A 402 0.47 -20.69 14.11
N LEU A 403 0.16 -21.47 13.06
CA LEU A 403 0.89 -22.72 12.78
C LEU A 403 2.37 -22.46 12.51
N THR A 404 2.68 -21.37 11.81
CA THR A 404 4.07 -20.94 11.59
C THR A 404 4.72 -20.50 12.91
N ALA A 405 4.03 -19.76 13.77
CA ALA A 405 4.53 -19.41 15.09
C ALA A 405 4.88 -20.65 15.94
N ILE A 406 4.03 -21.68 15.90
CA ILE A 406 4.25 -22.95 16.59
C ILE A 406 5.53 -23.64 16.09
N SER A 407 5.73 -23.70 14.77
CA SER A 407 6.92 -24.32 14.18
C SER A 407 8.22 -23.56 14.45
N LEU A 408 8.11 -22.27 14.81
CA LEU A 408 9.22 -21.41 15.26
C LEU A 408 9.46 -21.43 16.78
N GLY A 409 8.61 -22.14 17.54
CA GLY A 409 8.68 -22.17 19.00
C GLY A 409 8.22 -20.87 19.66
N LYS A 410 7.28 -20.16 19.04
CA LYS A 410 6.72 -18.88 19.52
C LYS A 410 5.29 -19.05 20.03
N THR A 411 4.92 -18.22 21.00
CA THR A 411 3.57 -18.21 21.60
C THR A 411 2.83 -16.91 21.36
N ASP A 412 3.43 -15.99 20.62
CA ASP A 412 2.86 -14.71 20.21
C ASP A 412 3.43 -14.33 18.85
N LEU A 413 2.57 -13.89 17.93
CA LEU A 413 2.98 -13.43 16.60
C LEU A 413 3.98 -12.26 16.68
N GLN A 414 3.89 -11.41 17.70
CA GLN A 414 4.81 -10.29 17.93
C GLN A 414 6.22 -10.73 18.36
N GLN A 415 6.42 -12.01 18.72
CA GLN A 415 7.75 -12.56 19.04
C GLN A 415 8.53 -13.01 17.79
N ILE A 416 7.87 -13.10 16.64
CA ILE A 416 8.52 -13.51 15.40
C ILE A 416 9.32 -12.33 14.87
N GLY A 417 10.62 -12.52 14.66
CA GLY A 417 11.53 -11.45 14.24
C GLY A 417 12.50 -11.89 13.15
N ARG A 418 13.46 -11.00 12.85
CA ARG A 418 14.48 -11.21 11.81
C ARG A 418 15.31 -12.48 12.05
N ASP A 419 15.53 -12.86 13.31
CA ASP A 419 16.26 -14.07 13.71
C ASP A 419 15.52 -15.39 13.41
N ASP A 420 14.22 -15.30 13.10
CA ASP A 420 13.38 -16.43 12.68
C ASP A 420 13.26 -16.50 11.14
N LEU A 421 13.94 -15.61 10.41
CA LEU A 421 14.03 -15.58 8.96
C LEU A 421 15.45 -15.90 8.46
N VAL A 422 15.51 -16.48 7.26
CA VAL A 422 16.72 -16.53 6.42
C VAL A 422 16.38 -16.07 5.00
N CYS A 423 17.34 -15.48 4.30
CA CYS A 423 17.17 -15.06 2.92
C CYS A 423 18.04 -15.87 1.97
N MET A 424 17.46 -16.32 0.85
CA MET A 424 18.15 -17.10 -0.18
C MET A 424 19.03 -16.24 -1.09
N ASP A 425 18.87 -14.92 -1.06
CA ASP A 425 19.67 -13.96 -1.79
C ASP A 425 20.56 -13.18 -0.82
N ARG A 426 21.87 -13.15 -1.07
CA ARG A 426 22.86 -12.60 -0.13
C ARG A 426 22.81 -11.08 -0.03
N GLU A 427 22.60 -10.39 -1.15
CA GLU A 427 22.53 -8.94 -1.18
C GLU A 427 21.26 -8.47 -0.48
N LEU A 428 20.14 -9.14 -0.78
CA LEU A 428 18.87 -8.91 -0.11
C LEU A 428 18.94 -9.19 1.38
N ALA A 429 19.59 -10.29 1.80
CA ALA A 429 19.80 -10.62 3.21
C ALA A 429 20.45 -9.45 3.96
N THR A 430 21.50 -8.87 3.36
CA THR A 430 22.27 -7.74 3.91
C THR A 430 21.39 -6.50 4.05
N VAL A 431 20.62 -6.17 3.01
CA VAL A 431 19.75 -4.99 3.00
C VAL A 431 18.65 -5.06 4.07
N LEU A 432 18.07 -6.25 4.25
CA LEU A 432 16.98 -6.51 5.19
C LEU A 432 17.47 -6.77 6.62
N GLY A 433 18.76 -7.00 6.82
CA GLY A 433 19.33 -7.33 8.12
C GLY A 433 18.90 -8.71 8.62
N VAL A 434 18.72 -9.67 7.71
CA VAL A 434 18.43 -11.08 8.01
C VAL A 434 19.63 -11.96 7.63
N ASP A 435 19.69 -13.18 8.16
CA ASP A 435 20.79 -14.09 7.88
C ASP A 435 20.68 -14.69 6.46
N TYR A 436 21.81 -14.95 5.82
CA TYR A 436 21.85 -15.59 4.50
C TYR A 436 21.72 -17.11 4.64
N ALA A 437 20.81 -17.72 3.89
CA ALA A 437 20.46 -19.14 4.00
C ALA A 437 21.62 -20.08 3.64
N GLY A 438 22.57 -19.63 2.83
CA GLY A 438 23.75 -20.43 2.45
C GLY A 438 24.85 -20.47 3.52
N TRP A 439 24.70 -19.76 4.64
CA TRP A 439 25.66 -19.73 5.74
C TRP A 439 25.10 -20.34 7.02
N SER A 440 25.96 -21.06 7.74
CA SER A 440 25.69 -21.43 9.12
C SER A 440 25.66 -20.20 10.04
N ARG A 441 25.02 -20.32 11.20
CA ARG A 441 25.03 -19.24 12.22
C ARG A 441 26.45 -18.86 12.66
N ALA A 442 27.41 -19.79 12.63
CA ALA A 442 28.79 -19.51 12.98
C ALA A 442 29.47 -18.64 11.92
N GLU A 443 29.32 -19.00 10.65
CA GLU A 443 29.84 -18.23 9.51
C GLU A 443 29.22 -16.82 9.46
N GLN A 444 27.92 -16.71 9.67
CA GLN A 444 27.23 -15.42 9.71
C GLN A 444 27.77 -14.50 10.81
N ARG A 445 28.04 -15.04 12.01
CA ARG A 445 28.60 -14.27 13.13
C ARG A 445 30.04 -13.83 12.84
N ALA A 446 30.84 -14.67 12.19
CA ALA A 446 32.19 -14.32 11.78
C ALA A 446 32.16 -13.17 10.76
N ALA A 447 31.32 -13.28 9.72
CA ALA A 447 31.17 -12.24 8.71
C ALA A 447 30.69 -10.89 9.29
N LYS A 448 29.70 -10.90 10.20
CA LYS A 448 29.22 -9.67 10.86
C LYS A 448 30.33 -8.99 11.69
N LYS A 449 31.22 -9.76 12.33
CA LYS A 449 32.37 -9.22 13.08
C LYS A 449 33.42 -8.60 12.16
N GLU A 450 33.74 -9.25 11.04
CA GLU A 450 34.65 -8.69 10.03
C GLU A 450 34.10 -7.40 9.43
N GLU A 451 32.82 -7.36 9.09
CA GLU A 451 32.17 -6.15 8.56
C GLU A 451 32.17 -5.00 9.59
N MET A 452 31.93 -5.29 10.88
CA MET A 452 32.05 -4.30 11.96
C MET A 452 33.50 -3.81 12.13
N ALA A 453 34.50 -4.69 12.00
CA ALA A 453 35.90 -4.32 12.10
C ALA A 453 36.39 -3.46 10.92
N LEU A 454 35.74 -3.59 9.76
CA LEU A 454 36.02 -2.81 8.55
C LEU A 454 35.33 -1.44 8.52
N LYS A 455 34.31 -1.18 9.37
CA LYS A 455 33.70 0.15 9.46
C LYS A 455 34.63 1.10 10.23
N PRO A 456 35.21 2.14 9.59
CA PRO A 456 36.03 3.11 10.31
C PRO A 456 35.20 3.78 11.40
N ASN A 457 35.81 4.01 12.57
CA ASN A 457 35.22 4.74 13.70
C ASN A 457 34.72 6.11 13.20
N LYS A 458 33.41 6.24 12.95
CA LYS A 458 32.75 7.51 12.60
C LYS A 458 32.56 8.39 13.84
N ALA A 459 33.64 8.63 14.59
CA ALA A 459 33.69 9.68 15.59
C ALA A 459 34.17 11.01 15.01
N ASP A 460 34.86 11.01 13.84
CA ASP A 460 35.56 12.19 13.32
C ASP A 460 34.96 12.81 12.03
N SER A 461 33.75 12.45 11.61
CA SER A 461 33.11 13.08 10.44
C SER A 461 31.61 13.34 10.65
N LEU A 462 31.29 14.14 11.68
CA LEU A 462 30.02 14.83 11.74
C LEU A 462 30.09 16.06 10.83
N TRP A 463 29.43 15.96 9.68
CA TRP A 463 29.01 17.10 8.89
C TRP A 463 28.16 18.01 9.79
N LYS A 464 28.68 19.19 10.13
CA LYS A 464 27.96 20.17 10.94
C LYS A 464 26.96 20.90 10.07
N TRP A 465 25.73 21.00 10.55
CA TRP A 465 24.63 21.74 9.94
C TRP A 465 24.92 23.23 9.72
N ASP A 466 25.97 23.78 10.34
CA ASP A 466 26.37 25.19 10.19
C ASP A 466 27.00 25.51 8.82
N ASP A 467 27.53 24.52 8.10
CA ASP A 467 28.22 24.74 6.81
C ASP A 467 27.27 24.99 5.62
N PHE A 468 25.96 24.74 5.78
CA PHE A 468 24.97 24.97 4.73
C PHE A 468 24.40 26.41 4.73
N MET A 469 24.60 27.17 5.82
CA MET A 469 24.04 28.53 5.97
C MET A 469 25.01 29.65 5.55
N SER A 470 26.26 29.32 5.19
CA SER A 470 27.24 30.31 4.73
C SER A 470 27.17 30.62 3.23
N TYR A 471 26.32 29.93 2.45
CA TYR A 471 26.22 30.09 1.00
C TYR A 471 25.04 30.96 0.51
N THR A 472 24.24 31.52 1.43
CA THR A 472 23.06 32.34 1.07
C THR A 472 23.03 33.73 1.72
N SER A 473 24.15 34.23 2.22
CA SER A 473 24.29 35.61 2.71
C SER A 473 25.58 36.28 2.22
N GLY A 474 25.73 36.38 0.90
CA GLY A 474 26.72 37.24 0.26
C GLY A 474 26.02 38.32 -0.55
N ASP A 475 25.90 39.52 0.02
CA ASP A 475 25.54 40.75 -0.67
C ASP A 475 26.62 41.09 -1.71
N GLU A 476 26.26 41.13 -3.00
CA GLU A 476 27.04 41.86 -4.01
C GLU A 476 26.10 42.79 -4.80
N ALA A 477 26.01 44.03 -4.33
CA ALA A 477 25.67 45.17 -5.16
C ALA A 477 26.90 45.52 -6.02
N GLY A 478 26.87 45.13 -7.30
CA GLY A 478 27.93 45.38 -8.27
C GLY A 478 27.41 46.16 -9.48
N ASP A 479 27.69 47.46 -9.46
CA ASP A 479 27.50 48.47 -10.50
C ASP A 479 28.00 48.02 -11.90
N THR A 480 27.15 48.14 -12.92
CA THR A 480 27.47 47.85 -14.33
C THR A 480 27.16 49.06 -15.22
N THR A 481 28.08 50.02 -15.25
CA THR A 481 28.15 50.99 -16.35
C THR A 481 29.59 51.20 -16.81
N LYS A 482 29.96 50.59 -17.96
CA LYS A 482 30.77 51.23 -19.02
C LYS A 482 30.90 50.36 -20.29
N PRO A 483 30.98 50.98 -21.49
CA PRO A 483 30.71 50.33 -22.77
C PRO A 483 31.97 49.82 -23.48
N LEU A 484 31.76 48.86 -24.38
CA LEU A 484 32.75 48.23 -25.26
C LEU A 484 33.03 49.09 -26.49
N HIS A 485 34.32 49.19 -26.83
CA HIS A 485 34.83 49.48 -28.18
C HIS A 485 34.93 48.18 -28.99
#